data_AF-A0A8T3TRD6-F1
#
_entry.id   AF-A0A8T3TRD6-F1
#
_cell.length_a   1.000
_cell.length_b   1.000
_cell.length_c   1.000
_cell.angle_alpha   90.00
_cell.angle_beta   90.00
_cell.angle_gamma   90.00
#
_symmetry.space_group_name_H-M   'P 1'
#
loop_
_entity.id
_entity.type
_entity.pdbx_description
1 polymer ?
#
loop_
_entity_poly.entity_id
_entity_poly.type
_entity_poly.pdbx_seq_one_letter_code
_entity_poly.pdbx_strand_id
1 'polypeptide(L)'
;MVRRVESRIDVRPLLMAIVVAAGLALFYLSQSTGVAARGYEIDTLAATLAERRASQQQLILAIGQARSPAEITERARTELRLVPLEDGAVTYAPSVSKSND
;
A
#
# COMPACT_ATOMS: atom_id res chain seq x y z
N MET A 1 16.77 41.93 -72.00
CA MET A 1 15.45 41.51 -71.48
C MET A 1 15.69 40.56 -70.32
N VAL A 2 15.78 41.08 -69.09
CA VAL A 2 16.14 40.29 -67.89
C VAL A 2 14.86 39.82 -67.22
N ARG A 3 14.56 38.52 -67.34
CA ARG A 3 13.39 37.90 -66.72
C ARG A 3 13.74 37.61 -65.26
N ARG A 4 13.28 38.46 -64.33
CA ARG A 4 13.33 38.13 -62.88
C ARG A 4 12.40 36.97 -62.64
N VAL A 5 12.97 35.83 -62.24
CA VAL A 5 12.21 34.72 -61.67
C VAL A 5 12.00 35.06 -60.21
N GLU A 6 10.83 35.59 -59.86
CA GLU A 6 10.37 35.63 -58.48
C GLU A 6 10.08 34.19 -58.06
N SER A 7 11.07 33.56 -57.43
CA SER A 7 10.86 32.29 -56.72
C SER A 7 9.92 32.60 -55.55
N ARG A 8 8.63 32.31 -55.71
CA ARG A 8 7.68 32.36 -54.61
C ARG A 8 8.13 31.32 -53.59
N ILE A 9 8.66 31.79 -52.45
CA ILE A 9 9.00 30.93 -51.34
C ILE A 9 7.70 30.25 -50.89
N ASP A 10 7.59 28.95 -51.13
CA ASP A 10 6.47 28.16 -50.63
C ASP A 10 6.66 27.99 -49.12
N VAL A 11 5.90 28.77 -48.35
CA VAL A 11 5.91 28.79 -46.87
C VAL A 11 5.12 27.63 -46.27
N ARG A 12 4.34 26.89 -47.06
CA ARG A 12 3.58 25.71 -46.61
C ARG A 12 4.45 24.62 -45.98
N PRO A 13 5.58 24.19 -46.58
CA PRO A 13 6.46 23.19 -45.96
C PRO A 13 7.06 23.68 -44.63
N LEU A 14 7.38 24.97 -44.53
CA LEU A 14 7.89 25.56 -43.29
C LEU A 14 6.83 25.52 -42.18
N LEU A 15 5.60 25.92 -42.48
CA LEU A 15 4.49 25.88 -41.54
C LEU A 15 4.16 24.44 -41.11
N MET A 16 4.20 23.48 -42.03
CA MET A 16 4.04 22.07 -41.70
C MET A 16 5.13 21.56 -40.76
N ALA A 17 6.39 21.95 -40.99
CA ALA A 17 7.49 21.59 -40.10
C ALA A 17 7.29 22.17 -38.68
N ILE A 18 6.81 23.41 -38.57
CA ILE A 18 6.50 24.04 -37.27
C ILE A 18 5.38 23.29 -36.56
N VAL A 19 4.29 22.94 -37.25
CA VAL A 19 3.17 22.19 -36.67
C VAL A 19 3.62 20.81 -36.19
N VAL A 20 4.41 20.10 -36.99
CA VAL A 20 4.97 18.79 -36.61
C VAL A 20 5.88 18.90 -35.40
N ALA A 21 6.79 19.90 -35.38
CA ALA A 21 7.68 20.12 -34.25
C ALA A 21 6.91 20.47 -32.97
N ALA A 22 5.89 21.33 -33.07
CA ALA A 22 5.01 21.69 -31.96
C ALA A 22 4.22 20.47 -31.44
N GLY A 23 3.70 19.64 -32.35
CA GLY A 23 3.00 18.40 -32.00
C GLY A 23 3.90 17.40 -31.28
N LEU A 24 5.14 17.22 -31.77
CA LEU A 24 6.13 16.35 -31.12
C LEU A 24 6.53 16.87 -29.73
N ALA A 25 6.72 18.19 -29.58
CA ALA A 25 7.04 18.80 -28.30
C ALA A 25 5.91 18.59 -27.27
N LEU A 26 4.65 18.81 -27.67
CA LEU A 26 3.48 18.58 -26.83
C LEU A 26 3.30 17.10 -26.48
N PHE A 27 3.54 16.20 -27.44
CA PHE A 27 3.50 14.76 -27.21
C PHE A 27 4.55 14.32 -26.19
N TYR A 28 5.78 14.82 -26.30
CA TYR A 28 6.85 14.50 -25.36
C TYR A 28 6.59 15.09 -23.96
N LEU A 29 6.05 16.30 -23.90
CA LEU A 29 5.63 16.93 -22.64
C LEU A 29 4.51 16.13 -21.97
N SER A 30 3.54 15.61 -22.74
CA SER A 30 2.47 14.74 -22.24
C SER A 30 3.02 13.42 -21.67
N GLN A 31 4.02 12.81 -22.33
CA GLN A 31 4.71 11.63 -21.78
C GLN A 31 5.44 11.96 -20.47
N SER A 32 6.18 13.07 -20.43
CA SER A 32 6.91 13.49 -19.22
C SER A 32 5.95 13.76 -18.05
N THR A 33 4.81 14.40 -18.33
CA THR A 33 3.78 14.72 -17.31
C THR A 33 3.08 13.45 -16.82
N GLY A 34 2.81 12.49 -17.72
CA GLY A 34 2.21 11.20 -17.35
C GLY A 34 3.11 10.34 -16.46
N VAL A 35 4.44 10.40 -16.64
CA VAL A 35 5.40 9.71 -15.76
C VAL A 35 5.48 10.39 -14.40
N ALA A 36 5.47 11.72 -14.35
CA ALA A 36 5.45 12.45 -13.08
C ALA A 36 4.17 12.17 -12.26
N ALA A 37 3.00 12.16 -12.91
CA ALA A 37 1.73 11.83 -12.27
C ALA A 37 1.70 10.39 -11.72
N ARG A 38 2.21 9.41 -12.49
CA ARG A 38 2.35 8.02 -12.02
C ARG A 38 3.35 7.88 -10.87
N GLY A 39 4.42 8.69 -10.85
CA GLY A 39 5.37 8.74 -9.74
C GLY A 39 4.68 9.11 -8.41
N TYR A 40 3.85 10.15 -8.42
CA TYR A 40 3.08 10.56 -7.24
C TYR A 40 2.09 9.48 -6.77
N GLU A 41 1.42 8.78 -7.69
CA GLU A 41 0.54 7.66 -7.33
C GLU A 41 1.31 6.51 -6.67
N ILE A 42 2.52 6.19 -7.17
CA ILE A 42 3.37 5.15 -6.59
C ILE A 42 3.85 5.55 -5.19
N ASP A 43 4.29 6.79 -5.00
CA ASP A 43 4.78 7.27 -3.69
C ASP A 43 3.66 7.28 -2.64
N THR A 44 2.45 7.70 -3.03
CA THR A 44 1.28 7.70 -2.13
C THR A 44 0.85 6.27 -1.76
N LEU A 45 0.90 5.33 -2.72
CA LEU A 45 0.65 3.91 -2.46
C LEU A 45 1.72 3.32 -1.52
N ALA A 46 3.00 3.65 -1.73
CA ALA A 46 4.10 3.18 -0.88
C ALA A 46 3.97 3.70 0.57
N ALA A 47 3.63 4.97 0.74
CA ALA A 47 3.36 5.57 2.05
C ALA A 47 2.19 4.87 2.75
N THR A 48 1.09 4.64 2.02
CA THR A 48 -0.10 3.93 2.57
C THR A 48 0.26 2.51 3.01
N LEU A 49 1.09 1.82 2.24
CA LEU A 49 1.52 0.46 2.54
C LEU A 49 2.45 0.40 3.77
N ALA A 50 3.33 1.39 3.94
CA ALA A 50 4.15 1.54 5.14
C ALA A 50 3.30 1.77 6.39
N GLU A 51 2.32 2.67 6.32
CA GLU A 51 1.36 2.97 7.40
C GLU A 51 0.61 1.70 7.86
N ARG A 52 0.09 0.93 6.89
CA ARG A 52 -0.61 -0.32 7.18
C ARG A 52 0.28 -1.37 7.83
N ARG A 53 1.54 -1.50 7.40
CA ARG A 53 2.50 -2.42 8.01
C ARG A 53 2.84 -2.02 9.44
N ALA A 54 3.04 -0.73 9.71
CA ALA A 54 3.26 -0.23 11.06
C ALA A 54 2.05 -0.54 11.96
N SER A 55 0.83 -0.28 11.47
CA SER A 55 -0.42 -0.61 12.17
C SER A 55 -0.54 -2.11 12.49
N GLN A 56 -0.20 -2.98 11.52
CA GLN A 56 -0.21 -4.43 11.72
C GLN A 56 0.79 -4.89 12.78
N GLN A 57 2.02 -4.35 12.75
CA GLN A 57 3.03 -4.69 13.75
C GLN A 57 2.61 -4.26 15.15
N GLN A 58 2.03 -3.07 15.28
CA GLN A 58 1.49 -2.59 16.56
C GLN A 58 0.36 -3.49 17.08
N LEU A 59 -0.53 -3.95 16.19
CA LEU A 59 -1.60 -4.86 16.57
C LEU A 59 -1.07 -6.24 16.98
N ILE A 60 -0.07 -6.78 16.28
CA ILE A 60 0.58 -8.05 16.66
C ILE A 60 1.20 -7.94 18.05
N LEU A 61 1.88 -6.83 18.34
CA LEU A 61 2.44 -6.58 19.67
C LEU A 61 1.35 -6.49 20.74
N ALA A 62 0.27 -5.75 20.48
CA ALA A 62 -0.86 -5.62 21.41
C ALA A 62 -1.55 -6.98 21.67
N ILE A 63 -1.73 -7.81 20.63
CA ILE A 63 -2.25 -9.17 20.78
C ILE A 63 -1.27 -10.02 21.59
N GLY A 64 0.03 -9.92 21.33
CA GLY A 64 1.08 -10.64 22.05
C GLY A 64 1.09 -10.28 23.54
N GLN A 65 0.92 -9.00 23.87
CA GLN A 65 0.79 -8.52 25.25
C GLN A 65 -0.47 -9.06 25.91
N ALA A 66 -1.64 -8.84 25.29
CA ALA A 66 -2.94 -9.27 25.81
C ALA A 66 -3.07 -10.80 25.98
N ARG A 67 -2.39 -11.57 25.13
CA ARG A 67 -2.31 -13.04 25.24
C ARG A 67 -1.12 -13.52 26.05
N SER A 68 -0.29 -12.63 26.59
CA SER A 68 0.86 -13.05 27.38
C SER A 68 0.36 -13.73 28.65
N PRO A 69 0.86 -14.95 28.97
CA PRO A 69 0.48 -15.63 30.21
C PRO A 69 0.76 -14.78 31.45
N ALA A 70 1.75 -13.89 31.39
CA ALA A 70 2.08 -12.95 32.45
C ALA A 70 0.95 -11.93 32.69
N GLU A 71 0.48 -11.22 31.66
CA GLU A 71 -0.66 -10.29 31.82
C GLU A 71 -1.94 -11.01 32.25
N ILE A 72 -2.21 -12.19 31.68
CA ILE A 72 -3.38 -12.97 32.05
C ILE A 72 -3.32 -13.36 33.53
N THR A 73 -2.17 -13.83 34.00
CA THR A 73 -1.96 -14.22 35.40
C THR A 73 -2.02 -13.00 36.33
N GLU A 74 -1.45 -11.87 35.91
CA GLU A 74 -1.49 -10.61 36.65
C GLU A 74 -2.93 -10.10 36.80
N ARG A 75 -3.72 -10.04 35.71
CA ARG A 75 -5.14 -9.64 35.77
C ARG A 75 -5.96 -10.63 36.58
N ALA A 76 -5.73 -11.95 36.40
CA ALA A 76 -6.41 -12.98 37.19
C ALA A 76 -6.18 -12.79 38.69
N ARG A 77 -4.95 -12.46 39.10
CA ARG A 77 -4.60 -12.22 40.50
C ARG A 77 -5.10 -10.87 41.02
N THR A 78 -4.99 -9.82 40.21
CA THR A 78 -5.20 -8.42 40.67
C THR A 78 -6.67 -8.00 40.57
N GLU A 79 -7.32 -8.29 39.43
CA GLU A 79 -8.73 -7.92 39.19
C GLU A 79 -9.69 -8.98 39.74
N LEU A 80 -9.39 -10.27 39.51
CA LEU A 80 -10.29 -11.37 39.83
C LEU A 80 -9.96 -12.08 41.16
N ARG A 81 -8.86 -11.68 41.81
CA ARG A 81 -8.36 -12.29 43.08
C ARG A 81 -8.24 -13.81 43.01
N LEU A 82 -7.97 -14.33 41.82
CA LEU A 82 -7.77 -15.75 41.59
C LEU A 82 -6.40 -16.17 42.15
N VAL A 83 -6.38 -17.34 42.76
CA VAL A 83 -5.20 -17.96 43.34
C VAL A 83 -4.88 -19.22 42.51
N PRO A 84 -3.60 -19.57 42.31
CA PRO A 84 -3.24 -20.80 41.60
C PRO A 84 -3.89 -22.02 42.27
N LEU A 85 -4.41 -22.94 41.47
CA LEU A 85 -4.88 -24.22 42.00
C LEU A 85 -3.69 -25.05 42.46
N GLU A 86 -3.89 -25.83 43.52
CA GLU A 86 -2.91 -26.84 43.95
C GLU A 86 -2.75 -27.93 42.89
N ASP A 87 -1.52 -28.45 42.77
CA ASP A 87 -1.21 -29.54 41.86
C ASP A 87 -2.05 -30.77 42.21
N GLY A 88 -3.03 -31.09 41.36
CA GLY A 88 -3.97 -32.21 41.55
C GLY A 88 -5.42 -31.82 41.81
N ALA A 89 -5.75 -30.53 41.96
CA ALA A 89 -7.14 -30.08 42.18
C ALA A 89 -8.04 -30.20 40.92
N VAL A 90 -7.46 -30.47 39.74
CA VAL A 90 -8.20 -30.58 38.48
C VAL A 90 -8.58 -32.04 38.22
N THR A 91 -9.85 -32.37 38.39
CA THR A 91 -10.42 -33.65 37.92
C THR A 91 -11.21 -33.41 36.64
N TYR A 92 -10.75 -33.99 35.53
CA TYR A 92 -11.46 -33.93 34.26
C TYR A 92 -12.67 -34.86 34.29
N ALA A 93 -13.81 -34.38 33.77
CA ALA A 93 -14.97 -35.25 33.60
C ALA A 93 -14.64 -36.37 32.61
N PRO A 94 -15.14 -37.61 32.84
CA PRO A 94 -14.95 -38.70 31.90
C PRO A 94 -15.56 -38.32 30.56
N SER A 95 -14.78 -38.44 29.49
CA SER A 95 -15.27 -38.21 28.13
C SER A 95 -16.36 -39.22 27.82
N VAL A 96 -17.60 -38.76 27.66
CA VAL A 96 -18.70 -39.60 27.16
C VAL A 96 -18.41 -39.90 25.69
N SER A 97 -17.64 -40.96 25.44
CA SER A 97 -17.60 -41.58 24.13
C SER A 97 -19.00 -42.15 23.89
N LYS A 98 -19.83 -41.42 23.14
CA LYS A 98 -21.03 -41.99 22.53
C LYS A 98 -20.57 -43.17 21.66
N SER A 99 -20.68 -44.40 22.15
CA SER A 99 -20.73 -45.57 21.28
C SER A 99 -22.10 -45.55 20.61
N ASN A 100 -22.13 -45.09 19.36
CA ASN A 100 -23.27 -45.32 18.48
C ASN A 100 -23.18 -46.79 18.03
N ASP A 101 -23.97 -47.65 18.67
CA ASP A 101 -24.45 -48.89 18.06
C ASP A 101 -25.78 -48.61 17.34
#